data_AF-A0A7C4SCI2-F1
#
_entry.id   AF-A0A7C4SCI2-F1
#
_cell.length_a   1.000
_cell.length_b   1.000
_cell.length_c   1.000
_cell.angle_alpha   90.00
_cell.angle_beta   90.00
_cell.angle_gamma   90.00
#
_symmetry.space_group_name_H-M   'P 1'
#
loop_
_entity.id
_entity.type
_entity.pdbx_description
1 polymer ?
#
loop_
_entity_poly.entity_id
_entity_poly.type
_entity_poly.pdbx_seq_one_letter_code
_entity_poly.pdbx_strand_id
1 'polypeptide(L)'
;GTILYVHILLKPAYAARGLPKGELILGWLSIGLMAITGTLLTLARIPSFHLFYTTRFGILLGIKIILFIIMASSAAVVTFVIGPRMKKRMKLPAARNGEPFSSAELSYFDGKEGRPAYFAYQGKVYDVSSSRLWREGSHMKKHGAGSDLTDLLKTAPHGDEKILGMPVVGSLITGETKGKPPRHEKAFYLMAYMNLVFVFVITFIVALWRWT
;
A
#
# COMPACT_ATOMS: atom_id res chain seq x y z
N GLY A 1 -13.37 8.02 -0.46
CA GLY A 1 -12.86 7.49 -1.73
C GLY A 1 -11.59 6.68 -1.53
N THR A 2 -10.46 7.35 -1.30
CA THR A 2 -9.12 6.75 -1.27
C THR A 2 -8.96 5.58 -0.29
N ILE A 3 -9.53 5.67 0.91
CA ILE A 3 -9.48 4.56 1.89
C ILE A 3 -10.17 3.30 1.34
N LEU A 4 -11.36 3.43 0.73
CA LEU A 4 -12.08 2.32 0.12
C LEU A 4 -11.35 1.77 -1.11
N TYR A 5 -10.79 2.66 -1.94
CA TYR A 5 -9.98 2.28 -3.11
C TYR A 5 -8.79 1.41 -2.70
N VAL A 6 -8.05 1.82 -1.67
CA VAL A 6 -6.90 1.06 -1.15
C VAL A 6 -7.32 -0.32 -0.62
N HIS A 7 -8.49 -0.44 0.01
CA HIS A 7 -8.92 -1.71 0.60
C HIS A 7 -9.56 -2.67 -0.43
N ILE A 8 -10.30 -2.14 -1.40
CA ILE A 8 -11.04 -2.94 -2.38
C ILE A 8 -10.15 -3.27 -3.59
N LEU A 9 -9.42 -2.29 -4.13
CA LEU A 9 -8.70 -2.43 -5.39
C LEU A 9 -7.22 -2.75 -5.19
N LEU A 10 -6.52 -2.00 -4.34
CA LEU A 10 -5.09 -2.25 -4.09
C LEU A 10 -4.85 -3.43 -3.14
N LYS A 11 -5.76 -3.64 -2.18
CA LYS A 11 -5.61 -4.51 -1.00
C LYS A 11 -4.50 -4.04 -0.06
N PRO A 12 -4.66 -4.17 1.28
CA PRO A 12 -3.65 -3.75 2.24
C PRO A 12 -2.28 -4.42 2.06
N ALA A 13 -2.26 -5.64 1.52
CA ALA A 13 -1.01 -6.37 1.24
C ALA A 13 -0.14 -5.69 0.18
N TYR A 14 -0.74 -5.05 -0.83
CA TYR A 14 0.01 -4.28 -1.82
C TYR A 14 0.52 -2.97 -1.20
N ALA A 15 -0.34 -2.28 -0.43
CA ALA A 15 0.00 -1.02 0.23
C ALA A 15 1.13 -1.17 1.27
N ALA A 16 1.21 -2.32 1.95
CA ALA A 16 2.31 -2.65 2.87
C ALA A 16 3.67 -2.74 2.16
N ARG A 17 3.70 -2.97 0.84
CA ARG A 17 4.91 -2.99 0.01
C ARG A 17 5.33 -1.59 -0.49
N GLY A 18 4.57 -0.57 -0.12
CA GLY A 18 4.72 0.79 -0.60
C GLY A 18 3.42 1.28 -1.23
N LEU A 19 2.90 2.38 -0.70
CA LEU A 19 1.77 3.08 -1.32
C LEU A 19 2.26 3.89 -2.53
N PRO A 20 1.56 3.82 -3.68
CA PRO A 20 1.87 4.65 -4.83
C PRO A 20 1.85 6.13 -4.45
N LYS A 21 2.81 6.89 -5.01
CA LYS A 21 2.92 8.34 -4.73
C LYS A 21 1.62 9.08 -5.05
N GLY A 22 0.96 8.73 -6.15
CA GLY A 22 -0.30 9.34 -6.56
C GLY A 22 -1.42 9.14 -5.53
N GLU A 23 -1.57 7.93 -5.02
CA GLU A 23 -2.57 7.61 -3.99
C GLU A 23 -2.30 8.32 -2.68
N LEU A 24 -1.02 8.43 -2.31
CA LEU A 24 -0.61 9.15 -1.11
C LEU A 24 -0.93 10.66 -1.23
N ILE A 25 -0.62 11.26 -2.38
CA ILE A 25 -0.95 12.67 -2.67
C ILE A 25 -2.46 12.88 -2.62
N LEU A 26 -3.23 12.02 -3.28
CA LEU A 26 -4.69 12.11 -3.30
C LEU A 26 -5.28 11.97 -1.89
N GLY A 27 -4.73 11.08 -1.07
CA GLY A 27 -5.09 10.91 0.33
C GLY A 27 -4.88 12.20 1.14
N TRP A 28 -3.70 12.80 1.06
CA TRP A 28 -3.38 14.05 1.78
C TRP A 28 -4.18 15.25 1.29
N LEU A 29 -4.38 15.39 -0.02
CA LEU A 29 -5.25 16.43 -0.59
C LEU A 29 -6.69 16.28 -0.08
N SER A 30 -7.21 15.05 -0.03
CA SER A 30 -8.55 14.78 0.48
C SER A 30 -8.68 15.13 1.97
N ILE A 31 -7.69 14.75 2.79
CA ILE A 31 -7.65 15.09 4.21
C ILE A 31 -7.62 16.61 4.40
N GLY A 32 -6.73 17.32 3.69
CA GLY A 32 -6.63 18.77 3.76
C GLY A 32 -7.93 19.48 3.35
N LEU A 33 -8.52 19.08 2.22
CA LEU A 33 -9.78 19.64 1.75
C LEU A 33 -10.92 19.42 2.76
N MET A 34 -11.04 18.20 3.33
CA MET A 34 -12.05 17.90 4.34
C MET A 34 -11.84 18.69 5.63
N ALA A 35 -10.58 18.89 6.05
CA ALA A 35 -10.27 19.67 7.24
C ALA A 35 -10.64 21.15 7.05
N ILE A 36 -10.28 21.75 5.91
CA ILE A 36 -10.60 23.15 5.59
C ILE A 36 -12.11 23.33 5.50
N THR A 37 -12.78 22.56 4.64
CA THR A 37 -14.23 22.68 4.43
C THR A 37 -15.01 22.38 5.70
N GLY A 38 -14.63 21.34 6.46
CA GLY A 38 -15.25 20.99 7.73
C GLY A 38 -15.11 22.08 8.79
N THR A 39 -13.94 22.72 8.87
CA THR A 39 -13.70 23.83 9.80
C THR A 39 -14.56 25.04 9.45
N LEU A 40 -14.57 25.45 8.18
CA LEU A 40 -15.38 26.58 7.71
C LEU A 40 -16.87 26.35 7.97
N LEU A 41 -17.38 25.15 7.66
CA LEU A 41 -18.78 24.78 7.91
C LEU A 41 -19.12 24.75 9.40
N THR A 42 -18.18 24.28 10.24
CA THR A 42 -18.38 24.25 11.70
C THR A 42 -18.50 25.66 12.26
N LEU A 43 -17.60 26.57 11.85
CA LEU A 43 -17.62 27.97 12.28
C LEU A 43 -18.87 28.70 11.78
N ALA A 44 -19.30 28.45 10.54
CA ALA A 44 -20.51 29.04 9.98
C ALA A 44 -21.80 28.54 10.67
N ARG A 45 -21.81 27.30 11.17
CA ARG A 45 -23.00 26.66 11.76
C ARG A 45 -23.10 26.82 13.27
N ILE A 46 -21.98 26.90 13.99
CA ILE A 46 -21.94 26.92 15.45
C ILE A 46 -21.31 28.25 15.92
N PRO A 47 -22.13 29.26 16.24
CA PRO A 47 -21.63 30.59 16.61
C PRO A 47 -21.10 30.67 18.05
N SER A 48 -21.39 29.68 18.89
CA SER A 48 -20.96 29.65 20.30
C SER A 48 -20.54 28.25 20.73
N PHE A 49 -19.45 28.19 21.51
CA PHE A 49 -18.97 26.96 22.12
C PHE A 49 -20.02 26.26 22.98
N HIS A 50 -20.95 27.01 23.59
CA HIS A 50 -22.02 26.42 24.40
C HIS A 50 -22.92 25.48 23.59
N LEU A 51 -23.27 25.86 22.35
CA LEU A 51 -24.11 25.06 21.47
C LEU A 51 -23.41 23.78 20.99
N PHE A 52 -22.08 23.76 21.02
CA PHE A 52 -21.29 22.61 20.61
C PHE A 52 -21.47 21.41 21.54
N TYR A 53 -21.50 21.61 22.86
CA TYR A 53 -21.60 20.49 23.81
C TYR A 53 -23.01 20.27 24.36
N THR A 54 -23.93 21.22 24.19
CA THR A 54 -25.31 21.07 24.68
C THR A 54 -26.28 20.51 23.64
N THR A 55 -26.01 20.73 22.35
CA THR A 55 -26.91 20.26 21.29
C THR A 55 -26.50 18.89 20.78
N ARG A 56 -27.49 18.07 20.39
CA ARG A 56 -27.24 16.77 19.73
C ARG A 56 -26.37 16.91 18.49
N PHE A 57 -26.63 17.95 17.69
CA PHE A 57 -25.86 18.26 16.50
C PHE A 57 -24.38 18.50 16.83
N GLY A 58 -24.11 19.36 17.82
CA GLY A 58 -22.76 19.69 18.25
C GLY A 58 -22.02 18.49 18.84
N ILE A 59 -22.68 17.66 19.64
CA ILE A 59 -22.09 16.42 20.19
C ILE A 59 -21.69 15.46 19.08
N LEU A 60 -22.60 15.19 18.12
CA LEU A 60 -22.30 14.33 16.97
C LEU A 60 -21.18 14.91 16.10
N LEU A 61 -21.14 16.24 15.93
CA LEU A 61 -20.04 16.92 15.25
C LEU A 61 -18.71 16.75 15.99
N GLY A 62 -18.70 16.88 17.31
CA GLY A 62 -17.51 16.67 18.15
C GLY A 62 -16.96 15.24 18.03
N ILE A 63 -17.83 14.24 18.12
CA ILE A 63 -17.44 12.83 17.91
C ILE A 63 -16.84 12.65 16.52
N LYS A 64 -17.47 13.20 15.48
CA LYS A 64 -16.96 13.14 14.11
C LYS A 64 -15.59 13.81 13.96
N ILE A 65 -15.38 14.97 14.57
CA ILE A 65 -14.09 15.69 14.55
C ILE A 65 -13.01 14.86 15.23
N ILE A 66 -13.29 14.26 16.40
CA ILE A 66 -12.35 13.39 17.11
C ILE A 66 -11.97 12.19 16.24
N LEU A 67 -12.94 11.49 15.66
CA LEU A 67 -12.69 10.35 14.78
C LEU A 67 -11.87 10.75 13.54
N PHE A 68 -12.17 11.91 12.95
CA PHE A 68 -11.41 12.45 11.82
C PHE A 68 -9.95 12.76 12.20
N ILE A 69 -9.71 13.37 13.37
CA ILE A 69 -8.36 13.66 13.86
C ILE A 69 -7.59 12.36 14.06
N ILE A 70 -8.17 11.35 14.72
CA ILE A 70 -7.51 10.06 14.94
C ILE A 70 -7.12 9.42 13.59
N MET A 71 -8.02 9.46 12.61
CA MET A 71 -7.78 8.91 11.27
C MET A 71 -6.69 9.70 10.50
N ALA A 72 -6.66 11.02 10.61
CA ALA A 72 -5.63 11.86 10.00
C ALA A 72 -4.25 11.64 10.66
N SER A 73 -4.21 11.54 11.99
CA SER A 73 -2.99 11.25 12.75
C SER A 73 -2.44 9.86 12.44
N SER A 74 -3.29 8.84 12.33
CA SER A 74 -2.84 7.49 11.95
C SER A 74 -2.28 7.47 10.51
N ALA A 75 -2.90 8.20 9.57
CA ALA A 75 -2.36 8.38 8.22
C ALA A 75 -1.00 9.09 8.21
N ALA A 76 -0.79 10.07 9.10
CA ALA A 76 0.49 10.72 9.31
C ALA A 76 1.55 9.72 9.80
N VAL A 77 1.23 8.92 10.81
CA VAL A 77 2.14 7.89 11.35
C VAL A 77 2.50 6.88 10.26
N VAL A 78 1.52 6.39 9.49
CA VAL A 78 1.76 5.46 8.38
C VAL A 78 2.68 6.10 7.33
N THR A 79 2.43 7.35 6.96
CA THR A 79 3.19 8.04 5.89
C THR A 79 4.61 8.39 6.31
N PHE A 80 4.79 8.97 7.49
CA PHE A 80 6.06 9.58 7.89
C PHE A 80 6.91 8.67 8.79
N VAL A 81 6.31 7.72 9.51
CA VAL A 81 7.03 6.84 10.44
C VAL A 81 7.16 5.43 9.85
N ILE A 82 6.04 4.83 9.42
CA ILE A 82 6.04 3.43 8.98
C ILE A 82 6.55 3.31 7.55
N GLY A 83 6.11 4.18 6.64
CA GLY A 83 6.50 4.19 5.23
C GLY A 83 8.03 4.18 5.04
N PRO A 84 8.79 5.12 5.63
CA PRO A 84 10.24 5.15 5.53
C PRO A 84 10.91 3.92 6.16
N ARG A 85 10.38 3.40 7.26
CA ARG A 85 10.91 2.18 7.91
C ARG A 85 10.72 0.94 7.05
N MET A 86 9.58 0.83 6.36
CA MET A 86 9.33 -0.23 5.37
C MET A 86 10.29 -0.10 4.18
N LYS A 87 10.48 1.11 3.64
CA LYS A 87 11.42 1.36 2.53
C LYS A 87 12.90 1.13 2.90
N LYS A 88 13.32 1.46 4.13
CA LYS A 88 14.72 1.28 4.57
C LYS A 88 15.11 -0.21 4.66
N ARG A 89 14.17 -1.09 5.03
CA ARG A 89 14.38 -2.55 4.99
C ARG A 89 14.41 -3.10 3.57
N MET A 90 13.66 -2.48 2.65
CA MET A 90 13.65 -2.86 1.22
C MET A 90 14.90 -2.36 0.47
N LYS A 91 15.58 -1.33 0.99
CA LYS A 91 16.89 -0.86 0.55
C LYS A 91 18.07 -1.69 1.09
N LEU A 92 17.83 -2.82 1.77
CA LEU A 92 18.88 -3.85 1.85
C LEU A 92 19.27 -4.21 0.42
N PRO A 93 20.58 -4.35 0.12
CA PRO A 93 21.12 -4.00 -1.16
C PRO A 93 20.47 -4.80 -2.29
N ALA A 94 20.11 -4.10 -3.37
CA ALA A 94 20.09 -4.69 -4.69
C ALA A 94 21.36 -5.56 -4.81
N ALA A 95 21.18 -6.83 -5.17
CA ALA A 95 22.26 -7.77 -5.40
C ALA A 95 23.22 -7.95 -4.19
N ARG A 96 22.79 -8.75 -3.20
CA ARG A 96 23.77 -9.63 -2.55
C ARG A 96 24.13 -10.68 -3.60
N ASN A 97 25.10 -10.40 -4.46
CA ASN A 97 25.54 -11.30 -5.51
C ASN A 97 25.77 -12.70 -4.91
N GLY A 98 24.86 -13.63 -5.19
CA GLY A 98 24.94 -15.03 -4.75
C GLY A 98 24.14 -15.43 -3.51
N GLU A 99 23.47 -14.51 -2.80
CA GLU A 99 22.60 -14.89 -1.69
C GLU A 99 21.21 -15.33 -2.19
N PRO A 100 20.57 -16.31 -1.53
CA PRO A 100 19.30 -16.84 -1.97
C PRO A 100 18.13 -15.94 -1.52
N PHE A 101 17.17 -15.72 -2.42
CA PHE A 101 15.96 -14.94 -2.22
C PHE A 101 14.84 -15.83 -1.67
N SER A 102 14.07 -15.35 -0.72
CA SER A 102 12.74 -15.89 -0.42
C SER A 102 11.71 -15.43 -1.46
N SER A 103 10.58 -16.16 -1.62
CA SER A 103 9.48 -15.70 -2.48
C SER A 103 8.92 -14.33 -2.05
N ALA A 104 8.94 -14.03 -0.74
CA ALA A 104 8.54 -12.73 -0.23
C ALA A 104 9.49 -11.62 -0.71
N GLU A 105 10.80 -11.84 -0.62
CA GLU A 105 11.81 -10.91 -1.13
C GLU A 105 11.73 -10.73 -2.64
N LEU A 106 11.60 -11.83 -3.40
CA LEU A 106 11.44 -11.78 -4.85
C LEU A 106 10.25 -10.88 -5.25
N SER A 107 9.14 -10.95 -4.51
CA SER A 107 7.93 -10.18 -4.80
C SER A 107 8.03 -8.65 -4.68
N TYR A 108 9.16 -8.14 -4.18
CA TYR A 108 9.46 -6.70 -4.18
C TYR A 108 10.13 -6.23 -5.47
N PHE A 109 10.77 -7.12 -6.22
CA PHE A 109 11.43 -6.82 -7.48
C PHE A 109 10.45 -6.95 -8.64
N ASP A 110 9.35 -6.20 -8.56
CA ASP A 110 8.21 -6.29 -9.48
C ASP A 110 8.26 -5.29 -10.64
N GLY A 111 9.35 -4.53 -10.79
CA GLY A 111 9.52 -3.54 -11.86
C GLY A 111 8.65 -2.27 -11.75
N LYS A 112 7.81 -2.14 -10.72
CA LYS A 112 6.87 -1.01 -10.58
C LYS A 112 7.49 0.13 -9.79
N GLU A 113 7.04 1.35 -10.08
CA GLU A 113 7.45 2.57 -9.35
C GLU A 113 8.98 2.78 -9.27
N GLY A 114 9.70 2.35 -10.31
CA GLY A 114 11.16 2.45 -10.40
C GLY A 114 11.92 1.37 -9.62
N ARG A 115 11.24 0.34 -9.10
CA ARG A 115 11.88 -0.85 -8.54
C ARG A 115 12.49 -1.71 -9.66
N PRO A 116 13.55 -2.50 -9.40
CA PRO A 116 14.05 -3.49 -10.34
C PRO A 116 12.99 -4.56 -10.64
N ALA A 117 13.08 -5.19 -11.81
CA ALA A 117 12.18 -6.24 -12.26
C ALA A 117 12.94 -7.57 -12.31
N TYR A 118 12.71 -8.46 -11.34
CA TYR A 118 13.33 -9.79 -11.28
C TYR A 118 12.26 -10.87 -11.36
N PHE A 119 12.59 -12.04 -11.89
CA PHE A 119 11.72 -13.23 -11.79
C PHE A 119 12.56 -14.47 -11.52
N ALA A 120 11.95 -15.51 -10.98
CA ALA A 120 12.61 -16.80 -10.81
C ALA A 120 12.25 -17.77 -11.93
N TYR A 121 13.23 -18.56 -12.36
CA TYR A 121 13.07 -19.68 -13.27
C TYR A 121 13.99 -20.81 -12.84
N GLN A 122 13.43 -21.99 -12.60
CA GLN A 122 14.13 -23.20 -12.13
C GLN A 122 15.07 -22.92 -10.95
N GLY A 123 14.58 -22.17 -9.95
CA GLY A 123 15.34 -21.85 -8.74
C GLY A 123 16.45 -20.80 -8.92
N LYS A 124 16.62 -20.20 -10.10
CA LYS A 124 17.51 -19.05 -10.33
C LYS A 124 16.71 -17.76 -10.48
N VAL A 125 17.24 -16.65 -9.97
CA VAL A 125 16.62 -15.33 -10.09
C VAL A 125 17.34 -14.52 -11.17
N TYR A 126 16.56 -14.01 -12.13
CA TYR A 126 17.02 -13.28 -13.30
C TYR A 126 16.62 -11.81 -13.23
N ASP A 127 17.51 -10.92 -13.64
CA ASP A 127 17.26 -9.47 -13.75
C ASP A 127 16.83 -9.10 -15.17
N VAL A 128 15.63 -8.54 -15.29
CA VAL A 128 15.05 -8.02 -16.54
C VAL A 128 14.77 -6.53 -16.51
N SER A 129 15.34 -5.81 -15.54
CA SER A 129 15.12 -4.37 -15.35
C SER A 129 15.49 -3.54 -16.58
N SER A 130 16.48 -3.98 -17.37
CA SER A 130 16.93 -3.31 -18.60
C SER A 130 16.14 -3.73 -19.85
N SER A 131 15.25 -4.72 -19.75
CA SER A 131 14.54 -5.26 -20.90
C SER A 131 13.31 -4.42 -21.26
N ARG A 132 13.24 -3.97 -22.52
CA ARG A 132 12.07 -3.26 -23.06
C ARG A 132 10.79 -4.12 -23.02
N LEU A 133 10.93 -5.44 -23.03
CA LEU A 133 9.82 -6.39 -22.97
C LEU A 133 9.26 -6.57 -21.56
N TRP A 134 9.90 -5.99 -20.54
CA TRP A 134 9.53 -6.06 -19.13
C TRP A 134 9.27 -4.68 -18.53
N ARG A 135 8.82 -3.72 -19.36
CA ARG A 135 8.54 -2.36 -18.91
C ARG A 135 7.52 -2.38 -17.77
N GLU A 136 7.83 -1.67 -16.69
CA GLU A 136 7.03 -1.67 -15.45
C GLU A 136 6.82 -3.07 -14.84
N GLY A 137 7.77 -3.98 -15.10
CA GLY A 137 7.75 -5.37 -14.66
C GLY A 137 6.65 -6.21 -15.29
N SER A 138 6.11 -5.77 -16.42
CA SER A 138 5.06 -6.48 -17.15
C SER A 138 5.59 -7.02 -18.47
N HIS A 139 5.52 -8.34 -18.63
CA HIS A 139 5.81 -9.01 -19.87
C HIS A 139 4.54 -9.32 -20.64
N MET A 140 4.41 -8.70 -21.83
CA MET A 140 3.25 -8.86 -22.73
C MET A 140 1.89 -8.62 -22.06
N LYS A 141 1.83 -7.83 -20.97
CA LYS A 141 0.64 -7.63 -20.13
C LYS A 141 0.04 -8.91 -19.53
N LYS A 142 0.77 -10.03 -19.57
CA LYS A 142 0.30 -11.35 -19.11
C LYS A 142 1.10 -11.86 -17.91
N HIS A 143 2.40 -11.57 -17.85
CA HIS A 143 3.28 -12.08 -16.80
C HIS A 143 3.92 -10.92 -16.04
N GLY A 144 3.89 -11.01 -14.72
CA GLY A 144 4.47 -10.01 -13.83
C GLY A 144 5.81 -10.47 -13.27
N ALA A 145 6.75 -9.54 -13.15
CA ALA A 145 7.96 -9.73 -12.35
C ALA A 145 7.60 -9.89 -10.85
N GLY A 146 8.58 -10.29 -10.06
CA GLY A 146 8.46 -10.54 -8.63
C GLY A 146 7.86 -11.90 -8.28
N SER A 147 7.92 -12.87 -9.19
CA SER A 147 7.39 -14.22 -8.95
C SER A 147 8.22 -15.28 -9.65
N ASP A 148 8.00 -16.54 -9.25
CA ASP A 148 8.52 -17.69 -9.98
C ASP A 148 7.64 -17.94 -11.21
N LEU A 149 8.26 -17.90 -12.39
CA LEU A 149 7.60 -18.06 -13.67
C LEU A 149 7.93 -19.41 -14.34
N THR A 150 8.53 -20.34 -13.60
CA THR A 150 8.94 -21.67 -14.10
C THR A 150 7.80 -22.39 -14.83
N ASP A 151 6.62 -22.46 -14.21
CA ASP A 151 5.48 -23.12 -14.84
C ASP A 151 4.85 -22.30 -15.96
N LEU A 152 4.93 -20.97 -15.88
CA LEU A 152 4.34 -20.07 -16.87
C LEU A 152 5.13 -20.08 -18.19
N LEU A 153 6.42 -20.38 -18.16
CA LEU A 153 7.23 -20.53 -19.37
C LEU A 153 6.69 -21.62 -20.30
N LYS A 154 6.05 -22.67 -19.77
CA LYS A 154 5.43 -23.76 -20.58
C LYS A 154 4.37 -23.23 -21.56
N THR A 155 3.83 -22.04 -21.29
CA THR A 155 2.81 -21.39 -22.12
C THR A 155 3.37 -20.30 -23.05
N ALA A 156 4.69 -20.08 -23.03
CA ALA A 156 5.35 -19.03 -23.78
C ALA A 156 5.57 -19.43 -25.25
N PRO A 157 5.57 -18.48 -26.19
CA PRO A 157 5.89 -18.72 -27.60
C PRO A 157 7.40 -18.84 -27.87
N HIS A 158 8.22 -19.05 -26.83
CA HIS A 158 9.67 -19.17 -26.92
C HIS A 158 10.20 -20.18 -25.88
N GLY A 159 11.38 -20.75 -26.16
CA GLY A 159 12.09 -21.61 -25.22
C GLY A 159 12.76 -20.86 -24.06
N ASP A 160 13.39 -21.63 -23.17
CA ASP A 160 14.20 -21.16 -22.05
C ASP A 160 15.51 -20.50 -22.47
N GLU A 161 15.96 -20.71 -23.70
CA GLU A 161 17.09 -20.01 -24.34
C GLU A 161 17.04 -18.49 -24.14
N LYS A 162 15.84 -17.90 -24.21
CA LYS A 162 15.65 -16.45 -24.01
C LYS A 162 15.90 -16.01 -22.56
N ILE A 163 15.71 -16.90 -21.60
CA ILE A 163 15.92 -16.65 -20.17
C ILE A 163 17.38 -16.91 -19.80
N LEU A 164 17.98 -17.98 -20.30
CA LEU A 164 19.34 -18.39 -19.95
C LEU A 164 20.41 -17.35 -20.33
N GLY A 165 20.11 -16.49 -21.32
CA GLY A 165 20.96 -15.34 -21.68
C GLY A 165 20.79 -14.09 -20.81
N MET A 166 19.86 -14.07 -19.86
CA MET A 166 19.61 -12.92 -18.98
C MET A 166 20.56 -12.92 -17.77
N PRO A 167 20.88 -11.74 -17.19
CA PRO A 167 21.72 -11.65 -15.99
C PRO A 167 21.11 -12.39 -14.80
N VAL A 168 21.88 -13.28 -14.17
CA VAL A 168 21.49 -13.99 -12.95
C VAL A 168 21.96 -13.18 -11.73
N VAL A 169 21.06 -12.95 -10.77
CA VAL A 169 21.33 -12.16 -9.55
C VAL A 169 21.28 -12.97 -8.26
N GLY A 170 20.83 -14.23 -8.31
CA GLY A 170 20.87 -15.17 -7.18
C GLY A 170 20.01 -16.41 -7.41
N SER A 171 19.61 -17.09 -6.34
CA SER A 171 18.75 -18.28 -6.35
C SER A 171 17.49 -18.08 -5.52
N LEU A 172 16.43 -18.85 -5.77
CA LEU A 172 15.19 -18.83 -5.00
C LEU A 172 15.21 -19.96 -3.97
N ILE A 173 14.96 -19.66 -2.69
CA ILE A 173 14.81 -20.67 -1.63
C ILE A 173 13.46 -21.36 -1.81
N THR A 174 13.47 -22.61 -2.25
CA THR A 174 12.30 -23.49 -2.24
C THR A 174 12.05 -23.97 -0.81
N GLY A 175 11.42 -23.12 -0.01
CA GLY A 175 11.00 -23.45 1.35
C GLY A 175 10.21 -22.28 1.89
N GLU A 176 8.94 -22.51 2.25
CA GLU A 176 8.09 -21.50 2.89
C GLU A 176 8.68 -21.10 4.25
N THR A 177 9.68 -20.22 4.27
CA THR A 177 9.90 -19.38 5.43
C THR A 177 8.87 -18.26 5.34
N LYS A 178 7.60 -18.58 5.66
CA LYS A 178 6.63 -17.57 6.08
C LYS A 178 7.12 -17.00 7.40
N GLY A 179 8.17 -16.17 7.33
CA GLY A 179 8.66 -15.40 8.45
C GLY A 179 7.48 -14.62 9.01
N LYS A 180 7.30 -14.65 10.34
CA LYS A 180 6.22 -13.90 11.00
C LYS A 180 6.24 -12.46 10.47
N PRO A 181 5.10 -11.90 10.05
CA PRO A 181 5.09 -10.55 9.51
C PRO A 181 5.66 -9.61 10.57
N PRO A 182 6.65 -8.77 10.20
CA PRO A 182 7.32 -7.92 11.15
C PRO A 182 6.33 -6.98 11.86
N ARG A 183 6.67 -6.54 13.09
CA ARG A 183 5.78 -5.74 13.94
C ARG A 183 5.21 -4.49 13.25
N HIS A 184 5.99 -3.85 12.38
CA HIS A 184 5.54 -2.67 11.63
C HIS A 184 4.50 -2.99 10.54
N GLU A 185 4.57 -4.18 9.94
CA GLU A 185 3.57 -4.65 8.99
C GLU A 185 2.26 -4.94 9.73
N LYS A 186 2.31 -5.66 10.85
CA LYS A 186 1.13 -5.85 11.71
C LYS A 186 0.50 -4.52 12.14
N ALA A 187 1.31 -3.55 12.55
CA ALA A 187 0.85 -2.22 12.90
C ALA A 187 0.19 -1.51 11.70
N PHE A 188 0.77 -1.62 10.51
CA PHE A 188 0.18 -1.08 9.28
C PHE A 188 -1.21 -1.67 9.00
N TYR A 189 -1.34 -3.01 9.05
CA TYR A 189 -2.63 -3.67 8.86
C TYR A 189 -3.66 -3.23 9.91
N LEU A 190 -3.27 -3.18 11.18
CA LEU A 190 -4.13 -2.69 12.26
C LEU A 190 -4.65 -1.28 11.95
N MET A 191 -3.75 -0.36 11.59
CA MET A 191 -4.11 1.03 11.26
C MET A 191 -4.99 1.12 10.00
N ALA A 192 -4.71 0.32 8.98
CA ALA A 192 -5.50 0.29 7.75
C ALA A 192 -6.96 -0.10 8.04
N TYR A 193 -7.17 -1.22 8.76
CA TYR A 193 -8.50 -1.69 9.12
C TYR A 193 -9.21 -0.78 10.13
N MET A 194 -8.48 -0.24 11.10
CA MET A 194 -9.03 0.76 12.04
C MET A 194 -9.58 1.98 11.28
N ASN A 195 -8.81 2.52 10.34
CA ASN A 195 -9.26 3.65 9.51
C ASN A 195 -10.45 3.28 8.62
N LEU A 196 -10.49 2.05 8.10
CA LEU A 196 -11.65 1.57 7.33
C LEU A 196 -12.92 1.57 8.19
N VAL A 197 -12.85 1.06 9.43
CA VAL A 197 -13.97 1.08 10.38
C VAL A 197 -14.41 2.52 10.68
N PHE A 198 -13.46 3.44 10.93
CA PHE A 198 -13.79 4.83 11.19
C PHE A 198 -14.49 5.52 10.03
N VAL A 199 -14.17 5.19 8.77
CA VAL A 199 -14.92 5.70 7.62
C VAL A 199 -16.39 5.32 7.72
N PHE A 200 -16.71 4.06 8.01
CA PHE A 200 -18.10 3.61 8.17
C PHE A 200 -18.79 4.27 9.38
N VAL A 201 -18.10 4.39 10.51
CA VAL A 201 -18.64 5.07 11.70
C VAL A 201 -18.93 6.54 11.42
N ILE A 202 -18.03 7.26 10.75
CA ILE A 202 -18.23 8.66 10.37
C ILE A 202 -19.40 8.79 9.39
N THR A 203 -19.51 7.91 8.39
CA THR A 203 -20.64 7.91 7.46
C THR A 203 -21.96 7.64 8.18
N PHE A 204 -21.96 6.72 9.14
CA PHE A 204 -23.13 6.43 9.97
C PHE A 204 -23.54 7.65 10.82
N ILE A 205 -22.59 8.32 11.48
CA ILE A 205 -22.86 9.57 12.24
C ILE A 205 -23.48 10.64 11.33
N VAL A 206 -22.98 10.79 10.10
CA VAL A 206 -23.53 11.72 9.12
C VAL A 206 -24.95 11.31 8.69
N ALA A 207 -25.22 10.01 8.57
CA ALA A 207 -26.57 9.52 8.28
C ALA A 207 -27.56 9.84 9.41
N LEU A 208 -27.11 9.74 10.68
CA LEU A 208 -27.92 10.10 11.84
C LEU A 208 -28.31 11.59 11.86
N TRP A 209 -27.50 12.49 11.28
CA TRP A 209 -27.86 13.91 11.17
C TRP A 209 -29.04 14.19 10.26
N ARG A 210 -29.33 13.36 9.26
CA ARG A 210 -30.49 13.56 8.38
C ARG A 210 -31.82 13.11 9.01
N TRP A 211 -31.76 12.37 10.11
CA TRP A 211 -32.91 11.73 10.73
C TRP A 211 -33.31 12.35 12.08
N THR A 212 -32.75 13.51 12.42
CA THR A 212 -33.03 14.29 13.63
C THR A 212 -33.18 15.76 13.30
#